data_AF-A0A6P5X6F7-F1
#
_entry.id   AF-A0A6P5X6F7-F1
#
_cell.length_a   1.000
_cell.length_b   1.000
_cell.length_c   1.000
_cell.angle_alpha   90.00
_cell.angle_beta   90.00
_cell.angle_gamma   90.00
#
_symmetry.space_group_name_H-M   'P 1'
#
loop_
_entity.id
_entity.type
_entity.pdbx_description
1 polymer ?
#
loop_
_entity_poly.entity_id
_entity_poly.type
_entity_poly.pdbx_seq_one_letter_code
_entity_poly.pdbx_strand_id
1 'polypeptide(L)'
;MEKGWGVFGVVLILSLCFGAIRGAPQVPCYFIFGDSLVDNGNNNQLSSLARADYLPYGIDFPNGPTGRFSNGKTTVDVIAELLGFDDYIPPYLTARGRQILGGVNYASAAAGIREETGQQLGDRISFSGQVKNYQQTVSQVVNLLGDEDKAADYLSKCIYSIGLGSNDYLNNYFMPLYYSTGRQYSTEQFADILIQEYTQQLQALYDYGARKFVLIGLGQIGCSPNELAQNSGDGRTCVERINAANRIFNNKLRGLVDQFNNANSDAKFIYINPYGIFQDITSNPAAYGFKVTNAGCCGVGRNNGQITCLPFQTPCQNRDEYLFWDAFHPGEAANVIIGRRSYSAQSPSDAYPIDIRRLAQL
;
A
#
# COMPACT_ATOMS: atom_id res chain seq x y z
N MET A 1 10.31 -10.69 78.36
CA MET A 1 10.52 -9.89 77.14
C MET A 1 10.92 -10.85 76.03
N GLU A 2 9.98 -11.05 75.12
CA GLU A 2 9.95 -12.09 74.09
C GLU A 2 11.06 -11.89 73.05
N LYS A 3 11.66 -12.99 72.57
CA LYS A 3 12.48 -13.00 71.35
C LYS A 3 11.85 -13.98 70.37
N GLY A 4 11.05 -13.44 69.46
CA GLY A 4 10.40 -14.17 68.38
C GLY A 4 11.41 -14.70 67.36
N TRP A 5 11.18 -15.93 66.89
CA TRP A 5 11.94 -16.55 65.82
C TRP A 5 11.32 -16.16 64.49
N GLY A 6 12.04 -15.38 63.67
CA GLY A 6 11.62 -15.04 62.32
C GLY A 6 12.01 -16.16 61.34
N VAL A 7 11.00 -16.83 60.78
CA VAL A 7 11.17 -17.77 59.67
C VAL A 7 11.21 -16.96 58.37
N PHE A 8 12.36 -16.94 57.68
CA PHE A 8 12.46 -16.38 56.34
C PHE A 8 11.95 -17.39 55.30
N GLY A 9 10.74 -17.16 54.78
CA GLY A 9 10.23 -17.86 53.62
C GLY A 9 10.81 -17.29 52.33
N VAL A 10 11.55 -18.11 51.57
CA VAL A 10 12.00 -17.76 50.22
C VAL A 10 10.82 -17.97 49.27
N VAL A 11 10.28 -16.87 48.74
CA VAL A 11 9.28 -16.92 47.66
C VAL A 11 10.02 -17.02 46.32
N LEU A 12 10.00 -18.20 45.71
CA LEU A 12 10.48 -18.41 44.34
C LEU A 12 9.45 -17.84 43.37
N ILE A 13 9.73 -16.68 42.79
CA ILE A 13 8.94 -16.13 41.68
C ILE A 13 9.41 -16.82 40.40
N LEU A 14 8.64 -17.82 39.97
CA LEU A 14 8.75 -18.40 38.63
C LEU A 14 8.30 -17.34 37.61
N SER A 15 9.24 -16.61 37.03
CA SER A 15 9.01 -15.83 35.80
C SER A 15 8.64 -16.79 34.67
N LEU A 16 7.34 -16.94 34.44
CA LEU A 16 6.83 -17.47 33.18
C LEU A 16 7.19 -16.48 32.08
N CYS A 17 8.31 -16.74 31.41
CA CYS A 17 8.59 -16.14 30.11
C CYS A 17 7.52 -16.66 29.13
N PHE A 18 6.41 -15.93 29.03
CA PHE A 18 5.56 -15.99 27.85
C PHE A 18 6.36 -15.39 26.70
N GLY A 19 7.28 -16.16 26.13
CA GLY A 19 7.67 -15.94 24.75
C GLY A 19 6.37 -16.00 23.96
N ALA A 20 5.99 -14.90 23.31
CA ALA A 20 4.85 -14.92 22.41
C ALA A 20 5.15 -15.99 21.36
N ILE A 21 4.49 -17.14 21.45
CA ILE A 21 4.48 -18.15 20.40
C ILE A 21 3.70 -17.48 19.26
N ARG A 22 4.39 -16.68 18.44
CA ARG A 22 3.83 -16.21 17.17
C ARG A 22 3.72 -17.44 16.29
N GLY A 23 2.49 -17.76 15.89
CA GLY A 23 2.25 -18.83 14.92
C GLY A 23 2.95 -18.50 13.60
N ALA A 24 3.22 -19.53 12.79
CA ALA A 24 3.75 -19.32 11.44
C ALA A 24 2.83 -18.39 10.61
N PRO A 25 3.37 -17.64 9.64
CA PRO A 25 2.57 -16.83 8.73
C PRO A 25 1.44 -17.65 8.09
N GLN A 26 0.29 -17.01 7.86
CA GLN A 26 -0.89 -17.65 7.27
C GLN A 26 -0.68 -18.06 5.81
N VAL A 27 0.25 -17.40 5.13
CA VAL A 27 0.68 -17.72 3.77
C VAL A 27 2.20 -17.73 3.72
N PRO A 28 2.83 -18.56 2.87
CA PRO A 28 4.28 -18.68 2.85
C PRO A 28 4.98 -17.41 2.35
N CYS A 29 4.33 -16.61 1.51
CA CYS A 29 4.91 -15.39 0.99
C CYS A 29 3.89 -14.31 0.61
N TYR A 30 4.36 -13.05 0.63
CA TYR A 30 3.56 -11.88 0.30
C TYR A 30 4.28 -10.94 -0.67
N PHE A 31 3.80 -10.84 -1.90
CA PHE A 31 4.35 -9.96 -2.93
C PHE A 31 3.50 -8.71 -3.11
N ILE A 32 4.15 -7.56 -3.21
CA ILE A 32 3.49 -6.25 -3.22
C ILE A 32 3.90 -5.48 -4.47
N PHE A 33 2.91 -4.95 -5.20
CA PHE A 33 3.06 -4.12 -6.38
C PHE A 33 2.27 -2.84 -6.15
N GLY A 34 2.84 -1.70 -6.50
CA GLY A 34 2.19 -0.44 -6.19
C GLY A 34 3.00 0.80 -6.51
N ASP A 35 2.54 1.91 -5.95
CA ASP A 35 3.20 3.20 -6.02
C ASP A 35 3.73 3.64 -4.64
N SER A 36 3.87 4.95 -4.42
CA SER A 36 4.34 5.54 -3.17
C SER A 36 3.51 5.19 -1.95
N LEU A 37 2.23 4.80 -2.11
CA LEU A 37 1.37 4.38 -0.99
C LEU A 37 1.88 3.12 -0.29
N VAL A 38 2.70 2.32 -0.98
CA VAL A 38 3.22 1.05 -0.48
C VAL A 38 4.71 0.84 -0.77
N ASP A 39 5.41 1.80 -1.37
CA ASP A 39 6.87 1.78 -1.52
C ASP A 39 7.55 1.81 -0.14
N ASN A 40 8.57 0.98 0.02
CA ASN A 40 9.36 0.91 1.24
C ASN A 40 10.87 1.03 1.02
N GLY A 41 11.28 1.50 -0.16
CA GLY A 41 12.66 1.90 -0.44
C GLY A 41 13.17 1.63 -1.86
N ASN A 42 12.31 1.23 -2.81
CA ASN A 42 12.77 0.95 -4.18
C ASN A 42 13.20 2.22 -4.92
N ASN A 43 12.69 3.39 -4.53
CA ASN A 43 13.08 4.68 -5.11
C ASN A 43 14.39 5.26 -4.55
N ASN A 44 14.98 4.69 -3.49
CA ASN A 44 16.09 5.32 -2.75
C ASN A 44 17.39 5.49 -3.57
N GLN A 45 17.57 4.68 -4.62
CA GLN A 45 18.73 4.75 -5.52
C GLN A 45 18.38 5.22 -6.93
N LEU A 46 17.13 5.62 -7.18
CA LEU A 46 16.70 6.17 -8.45
C LEU A 46 16.98 7.67 -8.51
N SER A 47 17.28 8.19 -9.70
CA SER A 47 17.38 9.63 -9.94
C SER A 47 15.96 10.22 -10.03
N SER A 48 15.33 10.39 -8.87
CA SER A 48 13.91 10.74 -8.74
C SER A 48 13.68 11.80 -7.67
N LEU A 49 12.73 12.70 -7.95
CA LEU A 49 12.15 13.61 -6.95
C LEU A 49 11.16 12.88 -6.02
N ALA A 50 10.64 11.72 -6.45
CA ALA A 50 9.75 10.90 -5.66
C ALA A 50 10.56 10.00 -4.71
N ARG A 51 11.08 10.60 -3.64
CA ARG A 51 11.84 9.94 -2.57
C ARG A 51 11.31 10.32 -1.18
N ALA A 52 11.43 9.39 -0.24
CA ALA A 52 11.02 9.55 1.16
C ALA A 52 12.03 8.91 2.14
N ASP A 53 13.29 8.77 1.72
CA ASP A 53 14.39 8.23 2.52
C ASP A 53 15.13 9.32 3.31
N TYR A 54 14.38 10.31 3.81
CA TYR A 54 14.87 11.41 4.63
C TYR A 54 13.85 11.82 5.69
N LEU A 55 14.34 12.39 6.79
CA LEU A 55 13.46 12.92 7.84
C LEU A 55 12.63 14.11 7.33
N PRO A 56 11.36 14.26 7.76
CA PRO A 56 10.72 13.49 8.84
C PRO A 56 9.95 12.23 8.38
N TYR A 57 10.06 11.78 7.13
CA TYR A 57 9.48 10.49 6.75
C TYR A 57 10.07 9.36 7.62
N GLY A 58 9.24 8.40 8.00
CA GLY A 58 9.64 7.31 8.88
C GLY A 58 10.01 7.72 10.32
N ILE A 59 9.69 8.94 10.77
CA ILE A 59 10.00 9.41 12.14
C ILE A 59 9.42 8.51 13.25
N ASP A 60 8.28 7.86 12.99
CA ASP A 60 7.63 6.91 13.91
C ASP A 60 7.94 5.45 13.55
N PHE A 61 8.59 5.21 12.41
CA PHE A 61 8.98 3.87 12.01
C PHE A 61 10.22 3.43 12.78
N PRO A 62 10.29 2.20 13.33
CA PRO A 62 11.41 1.75 14.16
C PRO A 62 12.79 1.88 13.50
N ASN A 63 12.85 1.73 12.17
CA ASN A 63 14.09 1.82 11.39
C ASN A 63 14.34 3.21 10.79
N GLY A 64 13.55 4.22 11.16
CA GLY A 64 13.63 5.57 10.62
C GLY A 64 13.21 5.67 9.13
N PRO A 65 13.78 6.63 8.38
CA PRO A 65 13.40 6.88 6.98
C PRO A 65 13.88 5.76 6.06
N THR A 66 13.00 4.82 5.74
CA THR A 66 13.32 3.71 4.81
C THR A 66 12.96 4.01 3.35
N GLY A 67 12.25 5.10 3.06
CA GLY A 67 11.60 5.33 1.76
C GLY A 67 10.08 5.13 1.76
N ARG A 68 9.47 4.91 2.94
CA ARG A 68 8.01 4.91 3.10
C ARG A 68 7.49 6.34 3.09
N PHE A 69 6.49 6.62 2.25
CA PHE A 69 5.84 7.94 2.16
C PHE A 69 4.82 8.13 3.29
N SER A 70 5.26 7.95 4.54
CA SER A 70 4.46 8.13 5.75
C SER A 70 5.38 8.49 6.92
N ASN A 71 4.81 8.84 8.07
CA ASN A 71 5.55 8.93 9.32
C ASN A 71 5.95 7.54 9.86
N GLY A 72 5.22 6.49 9.52
CA GLY A 72 5.43 5.13 10.04
C GLY A 72 5.10 4.06 9.00
N LYS A 73 4.33 3.04 9.41
CA LYS A 73 3.87 1.95 8.56
C LYS A 73 2.96 2.41 7.42
N THR A 74 3.07 1.70 6.30
CA THR A 74 2.11 1.71 5.19
C THR A 74 1.01 0.67 5.42
N THR A 75 -0.02 0.65 4.57
CA THR A 75 -1.12 -0.33 4.66
C THR A 75 -0.63 -1.78 4.50
N VAL A 76 0.35 -2.02 3.63
CA VAL A 76 0.89 -3.37 3.37
C VAL A 76 1.77 -3.87 4.51
N ASP A 77 2.41 -2.98 5.26
CA ASP A 77 3.14 -3.35 6.48
C ASP A 77 2.17 -3.88 7.55
N VAL A 78 1.02 -3.23 7.70
CA VAL A 78 -0.05 -3.64 8.62
C VAL A 78 -0.65 -4.97 8.18
N ILE A 79 -0.86 -5.16 6.87
CA ILE A 79 -1.35 -6.43 6.32
C ILE A 79 -0.32 -7.56 6.56
N ALA A 80 0.98 -7.32 6.35
CA ALA A 80 2.03 -8.30 6.61
C ALA A 80 2.04 -8.75 8.09
N GLU A 81 1.93 -7.80 9.02
CA GLU A 81 1.80 -8.11 10.46
C GLU A 81 0.55 -8.97 10.76
N LEU A 82 -0.59 -8.64 10.16
CA LEU A 82 -1.84 -9.38 10.35
C LEU A 82 -1.81 -10.77 9.70
N LEU A 83 -1.05 -10.94 8.62
CA LEU A 83 -0.77 -12.25 8.01
C LEU A 83 0.20 -13.09 8.85
N GLY A 84 0.88 -12.49 9.85
CA GLY A 84 1.74 -13.18 10.79
C GLY A 84 3.21 -13.24 10.38
N PHE A 85 3.67 -12.38 9.47
CA PHE A 85 5.10 -12.25 9.17
C PHE A 85 5.84 -11.62 10.36
N ASP A 86 7.02 -12.17 10.69
CA ASP A 86 7.85 -11.67 11.79
C ASP A 86 8.52 -10.33 11.47
N ASP A 87 8.90 -10.15 10.20
CA ASP A 87 9.54 -8.97 9.64
C ASP A 87 8.67 -8.34 8.54
N TYR A 88 8.90 -7.05 8.25
CA TYR A 88 8.31 -6.38 7.09
C TYR A 88 8.86 -6.95 5.78
N ILE A 89 8.01 -7.01 4.75
CA ILE A 89 8.41 -7.48 3.42
C ILE A 89 9.48 -6.54 2.83
N PRO A 90 10.67 -7.02 2.42
CA PRO A 90 11.76 -6.15 1.97
C PRO A 90 11.51 -5.54 0.57
N PRO A 91 12.07 -4.36 0.26
CA PRO A 91 12.06 -3.82 -1.10
C PRO A 91 12.90 -4.69 -2.04
N TYR A 92 12.48 -4.81 -3.30
CA TYR A 92 13.23 -5.48 -4.37
C TYR A 92 14.68 -5.01 -4.47
N LEU A 93 14.92 -3.72 -4.25
CA LEU A 93 16.26 -3.13 -4.21
C LEU A 93 17.23 -3.91 -3.31
N THR A 94 16.76 -4.43 -2.18
CA THR A 94 17.61 -5.07 -1.15
C THR A 94 17.33 -6.55 -0.92
N ALA A 95 16.18 -7.08 -1.35
CA ALA A 95 15.80 -8.47 -1.15
C ALA A 95 16.76 -9.44 -1.87
N ARG A 96 17.37 -10.40 -1.15
CA ARG A 96 18.33 -11.36 -1.73
C ARG A 96 18.14 -12.76 -1.13
N GLY A 97 18.61 -13.77 -1.86
CA GLY A 97 18.70 -15.15 -1.37
C GLY A 97 17.36 -15.68 -0.82
N ARG A 98 17.40 -16.40 0.31
CA ARG A 98 16.20 -17.02 0.89
C ARG A 98 15.16 -16.03 1.42
N GLN A 99 15.51 -14.74 1.61
CA GLN A 99 14.53 -13.73 2.05
C GLN A 99 13.41 -13.56 1.02
N ILE A 100 13.73 -13.73 -0.26
CA ILE A 100 12.78 -13.64 -1.37
C ILE A 100 11.64 -14.66 -1.24
N LEU A 101 11.89 -15.81 -0.59
CA LEU A 101 10.86 -16.81 -0.35
C LEU A 101 9.76 -16.31 0.59
N GLY A 102 10.03 -15.31 1.44
CA GLY A 102 9.00 -14.68 2.29
C GLY A 102 8.16 -13.62 1.56
N GLY A 103 8.57 -13.24 0.35
CA GLY A 103 7.92 -12.19 -0.43
C GLY A 103 8.83 -10.98 -0.67
N VAL A 104 8.42 -10.12 -1.58
CA VAL A 104 9.17 -8.93 -2.00
C VAL A 104 8.19 -7.81 -2.34
N ASN A 105 8.56 -6.59 -1.97
CA ASN A 105 7.86 -5.38 -2.34
C ASN A 105 8.52 -4.74 -3.58
N TYR A 106 7.79 -4.68 -4.68
CA TYR A 106 8.21 -4.11 -5.96
C TYR A 106 7.71 -2.69 -6.19
N ALA A 107 6.89 -2.15 -5.28
CA ALA A 107 6.28 -0.84 -5.44
C ALA A 107 7.32 0.26 -5.61
N SER A 108 7.01 1.26 -6.43
CA SER A 108 7.92 2.35 -6.75
C SER A 108 7.15 3.66 -6.77
N ALA A 109 7.59 4.65 -6.00
CA ALA A 109 6.95 5.95 -6.00
C ALA A 109 6.91 6.60 -7.40
N ALA A 110 5.85 7.37 -7.63
CA ALA A 110 5.46 7.93 -8.93
C ALA A 110 5.07 6.92 -10.03
N ALA A 111 5.14 5.60 -9.77
CA ALA A 111 4.74 4.61 -10.75
C ALA A 111 3.25 4.68 -11.09
N GLY A 112 2.95 4.54 -12.38
CA GLY A 112 1.62 4.29 -12.88
C GLY A 112 1.51 2.94 -13.59
N ILE A 113 0.30 2.66 -14.04
CA ILE A 113 -0.01 1.56 -14.95
C ILE A 113 0.61 1.85 -16.32
N ARG A 114 0.41 3.08 -16.81
CA ARG A 114 1.00 3.55 -18.06
C ARG A 114 2.49 3.78 -17.90
N GLU A 115 3.25 3.48 -18.95
CA GLU A 115 4.70 3.68 -18.96
C GLU A 115 5.09 5.14 -18.74
N GLU A 116 4.43 6.10 -19.39
CA GLU A 116 4.81 7.51 -19.30
C GLU A 116 4.45 8.20 -17.97
N THR A 117 3.57 7.59 -17.17
CA THR A 117 3.09 8.17 -15.91
C THR A 117 4.27 8.43 -14.95
N GLY A 118 4.28 9.62 -14.35
CA GLY A 118 5.24 10.00 -13.32
C GLY A 118 6.65 10.35 -13.82
N GLN A 119 6.92 10.32 -15.13
CA GLN A 119 8.24 10.63 -15.70
C GLN A 119 8.74 12.05 -15.39
N GLN A 120 7.84 13.02 -15.23
CA GLN A 120 8.18 14.39 -14.84
C GLN A 120 8.83 14.47 -13.45
N LEU A 121 8.70 13.44 -12.62
CA LEU A 121 9.35 13.32 -11.32
C LEU A 121 10.70 12.60 -11.38
N GLY A 122 11.14 12.16 -12.57
CA GLY A 122 12.40 11.44 -12.79
C GLY A 122 12.20 9.92 -12.90
N ASP A 123 13.21 9.17 -12.48
CA ASP A 123 13.20 7.71 -12.56
C ASP A 123 12.14 7.09 -11.65
N ARG A 124 11.50 6.03 -12.15
CA ARG A 124 10.46 5.23 -11.48
C ARG A 124 10.34 3.87 -12.17
N ILE A 125 9.86 2.87 -11.44
CA ILE A 125 9.59 1.53 -11.96
C ILE A 125 8.09 1.40 -12.21
N SER A 126 7.66 1.52 -13.48
CA SER A 126 6.26 1.36 -13.92
C SER A 126 5.71 -0.03 -13.58
N PHE A 127 4.39 -0.23 -13.67
CA PHE A 127 3.79 -1.53 -13.35
C PHE A 127 4.45 -2.68 -14.12
N SER A 128 4.69 -2.51 -15.43
CA SER A 128 5.36 -3.55 -16.23
C SER A 128 6.81 -3.79 -15.79
N GLY A 129 7.51 -2.76 -15.33
CA GLY A 129 8.83 -2.87 -14.72
C GLY A 129 8.79 -3.68 -13.41
N GLN A 130 7.76 -3.47 -12.58
CA GLN A 130 7.59 -4.22 -11.34
C GLN A 130 7.29 -5.71 -11.62
N VAL A 131 6.47 -6.01 -12.64
CA VAL A 131 6.23 -7.38 -13.10
C VAL A 131 7.51 -8.02 -13.63
N LYS A 132 8.37 -7.30 -14.36
CA LYS A 132 9.68 -7.80 -14.80
C LYS A 132 10.60 -8.13 -13.61
N ASN A 133 10.60 -7.30 -12.57
CA ASN A 133 11.34 -7.59 -11.33
C ASN A 133 10.81 -8.85 -10.62
N TYR A 134 9.49 -9.05 -10.66
CA TYR A 134 8.89 -10.30 -10.16
C TYR A 134 9.29 -11.52 -11.00
N GLN A 135 9.31 -11.42 -12.33
CA GLN A 135 9.76 -12.52 -13.19
C GLN A 135 11.21 -12.92 -12.89
N GLN A 136 12.10 -11.95 -12.66
CA GLN A 136 13.47 -12.20 -12.21
C GLN A 136 13.52 -12.87 -10.82
N THR A 137 12.59 -12.50 -9.95
CA THR A 137 12.43 -13.13 -8.64
C THR A 137 11.97 -14.59 -8.77
N VAL A 138 11.01 -14.89 -9.65
CA VAL A 138 10.56 -16.26 -9.90
C VAL A 138 11.71 -17.15 -10.37
N SER A 139 12.57 -16.68 -11.28
CA SER A 139 13.76 -17.42 -11.68
C SER A 139 14.70 -17.73 -10.50
N GLN A 140 14.82 -16.82 -9.54
CA GLN A 140 15.60 -17.07 -8.31
C GLN A 140 14.90 -18.08 -7.38
N VAL A 141 13.58 -18.02 -7.26
CA VAL A 141 12.79 -18.99 -6.49
C VAL A 141 12.93 -20.40 -7.07
N VAL A 142 12.85 -20.55 -8.40
CA VAL A 142 13.11 -21.84 -9.09
C VAL A 142 14.49 -22.37 -8.72
N ASN A 143 15.53 -21.54 -8.79
CA ASN A 143 16.88 -21.95 -8.42
C ASN A 143 17.01 -22.34 -6.93
N LEU A 144 16.34 -21.63 -6.03
CA LEU A 144 16.37 -21.89 -4.59
C LEU A 144 15.62 -23.17 -4.20
N LEU A 145 14.52 -23.48 -4.89
CA LEU A 145 13.70 -24.67 -4.64
C LEU A 145 14.12 -25.87 -5.50
N GLY A 146 14.94 -25.63 -6.52
CA GLY A 146 15.61 -26.61 -7.37
C GLY A 146 14.71 -27.24 -8.44
N ASP A 147 13.49 -26.75 -8.63
CA ASP A 147 12.49 -27.34 -9.51
C ASP A 147 11.37 -26.33 -9.84
N GLU A 148 10.94 -26.30 -11.10
CA GLU A 148 9.91 -25.37 -11.59
C GLU A 148 8.53 -25.69 -11.02
N ASP A 149 8.14 -26.96 -10.92
CA ASP A 149 6.84 -27.38 -10.39
C ASP A 149 6.74 -27.07 -8.89
N LYS A 150 7.82 -27.29 -8.13
CA LYS A 150 7.89 -26.87 -6.71
C LYS A 150 7.78 -25.36 -6.56
N ALA A 151 8.40 -24.58 -7.44
CA ALA A 151 8.29 -23.13 -7.40
C ALA A 151 6.87 -22.67 -7.74
N ALA A 152 6.25 -23.25 -8.76
CA ALA A 152 4.85 -22.96 -9.11
C ALA A 152 3.89 -23.30 -7.96
N ASP A 153 4.01 -24.50 -7.36
CA ASP A 153 3.22 -24.90 -6.19
C ASP A 153 3.45 -23.97 -4.99
N TYR A 154 4.69 -23.55 -4.74
CA TYR A 154 5.00 -22.60 -3.67
C TYR A 154 4.36 -21.23 -3.90
N LEU A 155 4.54 -20.65 -5.09
CA LEU A 155 4.04 -19.33 -5.47
C LEU A 155 2.50 -19.28 -5.51
N SER A 156 1.85 -20.40 -5.87
CA SER A 156 0.39 -20.51 -5.89
C SER A 156 -0.25 -20.27 -4.51
N LYS A 157 0.50 -20.50 -3.42
CA LYS A 157 0.02 -20.35 -2.04
C LYS A 157 0.19 -18.91 -1.52
N CYS A 158 0.96 -18.08 -2.21
CA CYS A 158 1.29 -16.74 -1.80
C CYS A 158 0.22 -15.72 -2.16
N ILE A 159 0.23 -14.58 -1.46
CA ILE A 159 -0.66 -13.45 -1.74
C ILE A 159 0.08 -12.37 -2.55
N TYR A 160 -0.65 -11.75 -3.47
CA TYR A 160 -0.17 -10.70 -4.36
C TYR A 160 -1.06 -9.48 -4.20
N SER A 161 -0.57 -8.40 -3.60
CA SER A 161 -1.30 -7.13 -3.54
C SER A 161 -0.85 -6.19 -4.64
N ILE A 162 -1.81 -5.65 -5.39
CA ILE A 162 -1.55 -4.75 -6.51
C ILE A 162 -2.41 -3.50 -6.34
N GLY A 163 -1.77 -2.35 -6.13
CA GLY A 163 -2.44 -1.05 -6.00
C GLY A 163 -1.74 0.02 -6.83
N LEU A 164 -2.18 0.18 -8.08
CA LEU A 164 -1.70 1.21 -9.01
C LEU A 164 -2.87 1.91 -9.70
N GLY A 165 -2.62 3.12 -10.19
CA GLY A 165 -3.59 3.96 -10.90
C GLY A 165 -3.70 5.38 -10.33
N SER A 166 -3.23 5.61 -9.09
CA SER A 166 -3.31 6.94 -8.47
C SER A 166 -2.51 7.97 -9.26
N ASN A 167 -1.27 7.60 -9.63
CA ASN A 167 -0.40 8.45 -10.44
C ASN A 167 -0.90 8.61 -11.87
N ASP A 168 -1.64 7.65 -12.44
CA ASP A 168 -2.20 7.80 -13.78
C ASP A 168 -3.25 8.93 -13.83
N TYR A 169 -3.90 9.24 -12.70
CA TYR A 169 -4.76 10.41 -12.58
C TYR A 169 -3.99 11.66 -12.11
N LEU A 170 -3.20 11.56 -11.02
CA LEU A 170 -2.49 12.69 -10.39
C LEU A 170 -1.32 13.21 -11.24
N ASN A 171 -0.48 12.30 -11.70
CA ASN A 171 0.81 12.54 -12.34
C ASN A 171 0.78 12.16 -13.83
N ASN A 172 -0.41 12.23 -14.44
CA ASN A 172 -0.62 12.05 -15.89
C ASN A 172 -1.93 12.75 -16.35
N TYR A 173 -3.11 12.12 -16.19
CA TYR A 173 -4.37 12.57 -16.81
C TYR A 173 -4.75 14.01 -16.45
N PHE A 174 -4.68 14.37 -15.17
CA PHE A 174 -5.01 15.72 -14.68
C PHE A 174 -3.81 16.68 -14.68
N MET A 175 -2.73 16.36 -15.40
CA MET A 175 -1.51 17.15 -15.47
C MET A 175 -1.21 17.65 -16.90
N PRO A 176 -2.09 18.50 -17.49
CA PRO A 176 -2.08 18.85 -18.92
C PRO A 176 -0.89 19.70 -19.40
N LEU A 177 -0.02 20.14 -18.48
CA LEU A 177 1.23 20.82 -18.81
C LEU A 177 2.34 19.85 -19.23
N TYR A 178 2.30 18.62 -18.71
CA TYR A 178 3.30 17.58 -18.99
C TYR A 178 2.76 16.48 -19.92
N TYR A 179 1.44 16.25 -19.89
CA TYR A 179 0.81 15.14 -20.59
C TYR A 179 -0.38 15.58 -21.44
N SER A 180 -0.55 14.98 -22.62
CA SER A 180 -1.70 15.23 -23.50
C SER A 180 -2.91 14.37 -23.18
N THR A 181 -2.79 13.41 -22.27
CA THR A 181 -3.76 12.35 -21.99
C THR A 181 -5.16 12.87 -21.71
N GLY A 182 -5.30 13.85 -20.80
CA GLY A 182 -6.59 14.46 -20.47
C GLY A 182 -7.23 15.28 -21.60
N ARG A 183 -6.48 15.59 -22.67
CA ARG A 183 -7.00 16.21 -23.90
C ARG A 183 -7.34 15.19 -24.98
N GLN A 184 -6.75 14.00 -24.91
CA GLN A 184 -6.91 12.92 -25.89
C GLN A 184 -8.05 11.98 -25.54
N TYR A 185 -8.33 11.78 -24.24
CA TYR A 185 -9.27 10.78 -23.77
C TYR A 185 -10.27 11.37 -22.77
N SER A 186 -11.53 10.93 -22.84
CA SER A 186 -12.45 11.09 -21.73
C SER A 186 -12.02 10.25 -20.52
N THR A 187 -12.60 10.49 -19.35
CA THR A 187 -12.33 9.71 -18.13
C THR A 187 -12.66 8.23 -18.30
N GLU A 188 -13.76 7.92 -18.99
CA GLU A 188 -14.15 6.56 -19.35
C GLU A 188 -13.13 5.90 -20.26
N GLN A 189 -12.74 6.55 -21.37
CA GLN A 189 -11.78 6.01 -22.32
C GLN A 189 -10.42 5.77 -21.67
N PHE A 190 -9.98 6.69 -20.82
CA PHE A 190 -8.72 6.54 -20.11
C PHE A 190 -8.78 5.38 -19.11
N ALA A 191 -9.88 5.26 -18.35
CA ALA A 191 -10.06 4.12 -17.46
C ALA A 191 -10.09 2.78 -18.21
N ASP A 192 -10.66 2.72 -19.42
CA ASP A 192 -10.61 1.53 -20.28
C ASP A 192 -9.17 1.15 -20.67
N ILE A 193 -8.36 2.14 -21.07
CA ILE A 193 -6.94 1.93 -21.41
C ILE A 193 -6.17 1.41 -20.19
N LEU A 194 -6.35 2.05 -19.02
CA LEU A 194 -5.70 1.61 -17.79
C LEU A 194 -6.06 0.16 -17.45
N ILE A 195 -7.34 -0.20 -17.55
CA ILE A 195 -7.82 -1.55 -17.24
C ILE A 195 -7.27 -2.58 -18.24
N GLN A 196 -7.16 -2.24 -19.53
CA GLN A 196 -6.55 -3.10 -20.54
C GLN A 196 -5.09 -3.41 -20.23
N GLU A 197 -4.29 -2.41 -19.85
CA GLU A 197 -2.88 -2.60 -19.49
C GLU A 197 -2.71 -3.32 -18.15
N TYR A 198 -3.54 -2.97 -17.17
CA TYR A 198 -3.58 -3.66 -15.88
C TYR A 198 -3.85 -5.15 -16.06
N THR A 199 -4.80 -5.51 -16.95
CA THR A 199 -5.14 -6.90 -17.28
C THR A 199 -3.94 -7.66 -17.85
N GLN A 200 -3.14 -7.04 -18.72
CA GLN A 200 -1.94 -7.69 -19.27
C GLN A 200 -0.92 -8.02 -18.18
N GLN A 201 -0.72 -7.10 -17.23
CA GLN A 201 0.20 -7.32 -16.11
C GLN A 201 -0.33 -8.39 -15.15
N LEU A 202 -1.63 -8.42 -14.86
CA LEU A 202 -2.24 -9.49 -14.06
C LEU A 202 -2.10 -10.86 -14.71
N GLN A 203 -2.32 -10.94 -16.04
CA GLN A 203 -2.11 -12.17 -16.79
C GLN A 203 -0.65 -12.63 -16.69
N ALA A 204 0.31 -11.72 -16.86
CA ALA A 204 1.72 -12.06 -16.72
C ALA A 204 2.09 -12.56 -15.32
N LEU A 205 1.52 -11.99 -14.25
CA LEU A 205 1.71 -12.49 -12.89
C LEU A 205 1.12 -13.90 -12.72
N TYR A 206 -0.08 -14.13 -13.24
CA TYR A 206 -0.74 -15.43 -13.22
C TYR A 206 0.06 -16.49 -13.98
N ASP A 207 0.57 -16.16 -15.17
CA ASP A 207 1.42 -17.05 -15.96
C ASP A 207 2.73 -17.41 -15.22
N TYR A 208 3.16 -16.56 -14.28
CA TYR A 208 4.33 -16.77 -13.41
C TYR A 208 3.94 -17.24 -11.99
N GLY A 209 2.87 -18.04 -11.89
CA GLY A 209 2.54 -18.84 -10.71
C GLY A 209 1.68 -18.13 -9.64
N ALA A 210 1.36 -16.85 -9.81
CA ALA A 210 0.49 -16.15 -8.86
C ALA A 210 -0.94 -16.68 -8.93
N ARG A 211 -1.56 -16.93 -7.77
CA ARG A 211 -2.96 -17.43 -7.69
C ARG A 211 -3.86 -16.67 -6.72
N LYS A 212 -3.35 -16.02 -5.67
CA LYS A 212 -4.17 -15.24 -4.73
C LYS A 212 -3.93 -13.74 -4.89
N PHE A 213 -4.81 -13.09 -5.63
CA PHE A 213 -4.67 -11.68 -6.01
C PHE A 213 -5.57 -10.77 -5.17
N VAL A 214 -4.99 -9.66 -4.71
CA VAL A 214 -5.66 -8.60 -3.99
C VAL A 214 -5.51 -7.32 -4.81
N LEU A 215 -6.56 -6.95 -5.54
CA LEU A 215 -6.62 -5.72 -6.31
C LEU A 215 -7.07 -4.58 -5.40
N ILE A 216 -6.21 -3.59 -5.18
CA ILE A 216 -6.48 -2.45 -4.33
C ILE A 216 -7.00 -1.31 -5.23
N GLY A 217 -8.23 -0.87 -5.00
CA GLY A 217 -8.79 0.29 -5.70
C GLY A 217 -8.07 1.60 -5.36
N LEU A 218 -8.44 2.66 -6.05
CA LEU A 218 -7.98 4.02 -5.76
C LEU A 218 -8.72 4.58 -4.55
N GLY A 219 -8.02 5.37 -3.73
CA GLY A 219 -8.63 6.22 -2.72
C GLY A 219 -9.37 7.43 -3.30
N GLN A 220 -9.84 8.33 -2.43
CA GLN A 220 -10.47 9.58 -2.86
C GLN A 220 -9.40 10.64 -3.18
N ILE A 221 -8.80 10.55 -4.36
CA ILE A 221 -7.68 11.42 -4.75
C ILE A 221 -8.06 12.91 -4.66
N GLY A 222 -9.27 13.27 -5.06
CA GLY A 222 -9.78 14.64 -4.99
C GLY A 222 -9.93 15.19 -3.56
N CYS A 223 -9.78 14.34 -2.53
CA CYS A 223 -9.74 14.74 -1.12
C CYS A 223 -8.31 14.88 -0.57
N SER A 224 -7.27 14.57 -1.36
CA SER A 224 -5.88 14.75 -0.93
C SER A 224 -5.59 16.24 -0.65
N PRO A 225 -4.73 16.57 0.32
CA PRO A 225 -4.40 17.95 0.64
C PRO A 225 -3.91 18.74 -0.58
N ASN A 226 -3.17 18.11 -1.49
CA ASN A 226 -2.73 18.71 -2.73
C ASN A 226 -3.90 19.13 -3.63
N GLU A 227 -4.85 18.22 -3.87
CA GLU A 227 -6.01 18.51 -4.71
C GLU A 227 -6.93 19.55 -4.06
N LEU A 228 -7.08 19.50 -2.73
CA LEU A 228 -7.81 20.53 -1.99
C LEU A 228 -7.13 21.91 -2.12
N ALA A 229 -5.81 21.96 -2.01
CA ALA A 229 -5.07 23.22 -2.11
C ALA A 229 -5.21 23.85 -3.50
N GLN A 230 -5.09 23.04 -4.55
CA GLN A 230 -5.05 23.50 -5.95
C GLN A 230 -6.42 23.73 -6.56
N ASN A 231 -7.38 22.84 -6.29
CA ASN A 231 -8.62 22.73 -7.06
C ASN A 231 -9.88 22.94 -6.23
N SER A 232 -9.79 23.02 -4.89
CA SER A 232 -10.96 23.27 -4.03
C SER A 232 -11.08 24.74 -3.63
N GLY A 233 -12.27 25.32 -3.80
CA GLY A 233 -12.52 26.73 -3.46
C GLY A 233 -12.39 27.01 -1.96
N ASP A 234 -12.87 26.11 -1.11
CA ASP A 234 -12.85 26.23 0.35
C ASP A 234 -11.70 25.45 1.02
N GLY A 235 -10.96 24.62 0.26
CA GLY A 235 -9.89 23.78 0.79
C GLY A 235 -10.42 22.64 1.67
N ARG A 236 -11.68 22.25 1.51
CA ARG A 236 -12.35 21.20 2.30
C ARG A 236 -13.19 20.28 1.41
N THR A 237 -13.93 20.86 0.49
CA THR A 237 -14.79 20.12 -0.43
C THR A 237 -13.92 19.37 -1.43
N CYS A 238 -14.03 18.04 -1.44
CA CYS A 238 -13.27 17.20 -2.35
C CYS A 238 -13.57 17.52 -3.82
N VAL A 239 -12.55 17.38 -4.65
CA VAL A 239 -12.59 17.73 -6.08
C VAL A 239 -13.33 16.64 -6.86
N GLU A 240 -14.62 16.88 -7.11
CA GLU A 240 -15.52 15.84 -7.63
C GLU A 240 -15.15 15.33 -9.02
N ARG A 241 -14.60 16.18 -9.91
CA ARG A 241 -14.15 15.74 -11.25
C ARG A 241 -13.08 14.64 -11.18
N ILE A 242 -12.25 14.65 -10.13
CA ILE A 242 -11.18 13.66 -9.92
C ILE A 242 -11.77 12.40 -9.28
N ASN A 243 -12.58 12.57 -8.22
CA ASN A 243 -13.22 11.44 -7.54
C ASN A 243 -14.17 10.67 -8.48
N ALA A 244 -14.85 11.35 -9.41
CA ALA A 244 -15.66 10.71 -10.45
C ALA A 244 -14.81 9.78 -11.33
N ALA A 245 -13.65 10.26 -11.80
CA ALA A 245 -12.71 9.45 -12.57
C ALA A 245 -12.19 8.23 -11.76
N ASN A 246 -11.88 8.42 -10.48
CA ASN A 246 -11.45 7.32 -9.61
C ASN A 246 -12.54 6.25 -9.44
N ARG A 247 -13.80 6.65 -9.29
CA ARG A 247 -14.92 5.70 -9.18
C ARG A 247 -15.12 4.90 -10.47
N ILE A 248 -14.96 5.55 -11.65
CA ILE A 248 -15.03 4.85 -12.94
C ILE A 248 -13.96 3.75 -13.01
N PHE A 249 -12.71 4.07 -12.69
CA PHE A 249 -11.62 3.09 -12.65
C PHE A 249 -11.90 1.97 -11.63
N ASN A 250 -12.27 2.32 -10.40
CA ASN A 250 -12.56 1.34 -9.34
C ASN A 250 -13.69 0.37 -9.72
N ASN A 251 -14.74 0.86 -10.37
CA ASN A 251 -15.84 0.02 -10.85
C ASN A 251 -15.36 -0.98 -11.90
N LYS A 252 -14.51 -0.55 -12.84
CA LYS A 252 -13.92 -1.43 -13.86
C LYS A 252 -12.91 -2.42 -13.25
N LEU A 253 -12.10 -1.99 -12.29
CA LEU A 253 -11.14 -2.85 -11.58
C LEU A 253 -11.87 -3.95 -10.78
N ARG A 254 -12.99 -3.61 -10.14
CA ARG A 254 -13.87 -4.61 -9.52
C ARG A 254 -14.43 -5.58 -10.57
N GLY A 255 -14.79 -5.10 -11.76
CA GLY A 255 -15.20 -5.96 -12.88
C GLY A 255 -14.13 -6.97 -13.31
N LEU A 256 -12.84 -6.60 -13.24
CA LEU A 256 -11.75 -7.55 -13.51
C LEU A 256 -11.73 -8.71 -12.51
N VAL A 257 -12.11 -8.49 -11.25
CA VAL A 257 -12.19 -9.58 -10.27
C VAL A 257 -13.17 -10.66 -10.73
N ASP A 258 -14.34 -10.27 -11.24
CA ASP A 258 -15.32 -11.22 -11.74
C ASP A 258 -14.82 -11.92 -13.01
N GLN A 259 -14.20 -11.18 -13.93
CA GLN A 259 -13.65 -11.75 -15.17
C GLN A 259 -12.60 -12.82 -14.89
N PHE A 260 -11.60 -12.51 -14.05
CA PHE A 260 -10.52 -13.44 -13.75
C PHE A 260 -10.99 -14.65 -12.92
N ASN A 261 -11.88 -14.46 -11.95
CA ASN A 261 -12.44 -15.57 -11.17
C ASN A 261 -13.32 -16.51 -12.01
N ASN A 262 -13.99 -15.99 -13.04
CA ASN A 262 -14.79 -16.81 -13.96
C ASN A 262 -13.92 -17.55 -14.98
N ALA A 263 -12.79 -16.95 -15.39
CA ALA A 263 -11.89 -17.52 -16.39
C ALA A 263 -10.88 -18.53 -15.80
N ASN A 264 -10.51 -18.41 -14.52
CA ASN A 264 -9.44 -19.20 -13.90
C ASN A 264 -9.94 -19.83 -12.60
N SER A 265 -10.23 -21.14 -12.63
CA SER A 265 -10.74 -21.88 -11.47
C SER A 265 -9.68 -22.20 -10.41
N ASP A 266 -8.40 -22.11 -10.77
CA ASP A 266 -7.24 -22.34 -9.89
C ASP A 266 -6.70 -21.07 -9.24
N ALA A 267 -7.25 -19.89 -9.57
CA ALA A 267 -6.90 -18.61 -8.97
C ALA A 267 -8.08 -17.97 -8.24
N LYS A 268 -7.76 -17.09 -7.28
CA LYS A 268 -8.73 -16.24 -6.61
C LYS A 268 -8.29 -14.79 -6.62
N PHE A 269 -9.17 -13.95 -7.17
CA PHE A 269 -9.05 -12.50 -7.17
C PHE A 269 -10.05 -11.91 -6.18
N ILE A 270 -9.60 -10.90 -5.44
CA ILE A 270 -10.44 -10.05 -4.60
C ILE A 270 -10.13 -8.58 -4.89
N TYR A 271 -11.09 -7.71 -4.56
CA TYR A 271 -11.00 -6.26 -4.62
C TYR A 271 -11.09 -5.71 -3.20
N ILE A 272 -10.22 -4.77 -2.86
CA ILE A 272 -10.33 -3.96 -1.65
C ILE A 272 -10.75 -2.55 -2.05
N ASN A 273 -11.66 -1.96 -1.28
CA ASN A 273 -12.29 -0.67 -1.53
C ASN A 273 -11.76 0.44 -0.61
N PRO A 274 -10.52 0.93 -0.79
CA PRO A 274 -10.01 2.02 0.02
C PRO A 274 -10.81 3.31 -0.19
N TYR A 275 -11.45 3.52 -1.34
CA TYR A 275 -12.35 4.65 -1.56
C TYR A 275 -13.45 4.70 -0.49
N GLY A 276 -14.16 3.58 -0.28
CA GLY A 276 -15.25 3.49 0.69
C GLY A 276 -14.77 3.56 2.13
N ILE A 277 -13.64 2.90 2.44
CA ILE A 277 -13.02 2.97 3.78
C ILE A 277 -12.63 4.42 4.10
N PHE A 278 -11.97 5.11 3.17
CA PHE A 278 -11.56 6.50 3.33
C PHE A 278 -12.77 7.44 3.44
N GLN A 279 -13.83 7.19 2.68
CA GLN A 279 -15.09 7.96 2.77
C GLN A 279 -15.69 7.90 4.17
N ASP A 280 -15.72 6.71 4.78
CA ASP A 280 -16.23 6.53 6.12
C ASP A 280 -15.36 7.25 7.17
N ILE A 281 -14.03 7.17 7.02
CA ILE A 281 -13.09 7.90 7.89
C ILE A 281 -13.31 9.41 7.79
N THR A 282 -13.40 9.97 6.59
CA THR A 282 -13.57 11.42 6.39
C THR A 282 -14.94 11.93 6.82
N SER A 283 -15.97 11.08 6.77
CA SER A 283 -17.34 11.41 7.19
C SER A 283 -17.51 11.29 8.71
N ASN A 284 -16.73 10.42 9.36
CA ASN A 284 -16.78 10.16 10.81
C ASN A 284 -15.40 10.26 11.50
N PRO A 285 -14.61 11.34 11.30
CA PRO A 285 -13.18 11.35 11.65
C PRO A 285 -12.93 11.18 13.15
N ALA A 286 -13.78 11.75 14.00
CA ALA A 286 -13.67 11.62 15.45
C ALA A 286 -13.84 10.18 15.94
N ALA A 287 -14.63 9.34 15.24
CA ALA A 287 -14.78 7.92 15.58
C ALA A 287 -13.47 7.14 15.36
N TYR A 288 -12.58 7.68 14.54
CA TYR A 288 -11.28 7.11 14.20
C TYR A 288 -10.11 7.84 14.85
N GLY A 289 -10.37 8.84 15.69
CA GLY A 289 -9.35 9.64 16.37
C GLY A 289 -8.78 10.80 15.55
N PHE A 290 -9.27 11.05 14.34
CA PHE A 290 -8.80 12.15 13.50
C PHE A 290 -9.50 13.47 13.83
N LYS A 291 -8.71 14.55 13.84
CA LYS A 291 -9.17 15.93 13.94
C LYS A 291 -8.93 16.72 12.65
N VAL A 292 -7.91 16.35 11.89
CA VAL A 292 -7.53 17.04 10.64
C VAL A 292 -7.57 16.04 9.48
N THR A 293 -8.54 16.23 8.60
CA THR A 293 -8.75 15.36 7.42
C THR A 293 -8.47 16.06 6.09
N ASN A 294 -8.26 17.37 6.11
CA ASN A 294 -8.12 18.17 4.89
C ASN A 294 -6.71 18.74 4.70
N ALA A 295 -5.75 18.42 5.58
CA ALA A 295 -4.39 18.95 5.49
C ALA A 295 -3.35 17.89 5.87
N GLY A 296 -2.15 17.99 5.28
CA GLY A 296 -1.01 17.18 5.67
C GLY A 296 -0.45 17.59 7.04
N CYS A 297 0.04 16.63 7.82
CA CYS A 297 0.78 16.90 9.06
C CYS A 297 2.13 17.60 8.77
N CYS A 298 2.75 17.29 7.64
CA CYS A 298 3.94 17.93 7.11
C CYS A 298 3.68 18.45 5.69
N GLY A 299 4.30 19.57 5.33
CA GLY A 299 4.13 20.19 4.01
C GLY A 299 4.01 21.71 4.11
N VAL A 300 3.93 22.39 2.98
CA VAL A 300 3.96 23.85 2.90
C VAL A 300 2.77 24.38 2.09
N GLY A 301 2.32 25.56 2.48
CA GLY A 301 1.27 26.30 1.79
C GLY A 301 -0.13 25.88 2.21
N ARG A 302 -1.11 26.22 1.38
CA ARG A 302 -2.52 25.90 1.60
C ARG A 302 -2.71 24.41 1.83
N ASN A 303 -3.48 24.05 2.87
CA ASN A 303 -3.70 22.66 3.33
C ASN A 303 -2.41 21.87 3.64
N ASN A 304 -1.25 22.51 3.77
CA ASN A 304 0.06 21.83 3.73
C ASN A 304 0.21 20.91 2.50
N GLY A 305 -0.48 21.24 1.40
CA GLY A 305 -0.63 20.38 0.24
C GLY A 305 0.02 20.91 -1.04
N GLN A 306 0.47 22.17 -1.06
CA GLN A 306 1.09 22.74 -2.28
C GLN A 306 2.49 22.19 -2.53
N ILE A 307 3.24 21.98 -1.46
CA ILE A 307 4.56 21.34 -1.49
C ILE A 307 4.52 20.24 -0.44
N THR A 308 4.95 19.05 -0.82
CA THR A 308 5.05 17.91 0.10
C THR A 308 6.08 18.18 1.20
N CYS A 309 6.19 17.25 2.14
CA CYS A 309 7.10 17.38 3.27
C CYS A 309 8.56 17.54 2.82
N LEU A 310 9.23 18.61 3.28
CA LEU A 310 10.62 18.90 2.93
C LEU A 310 11.60 18.25 3.92
N PRO A 311 12.86 17.99 3.50
CA PRO A 311 13.88 17.48 4.40
C PRO A 311 14.02 18.31 5.67
N PHE A 312 14.02 17.64 6.82
CA PHE A 312 14.14 18.21 8.17
C PHE A 312 13.04 19.21 8.56
N GLN A 313 11.94 19.28 7.81
CA GLN A 313 10.79 20.06 8.21
C GLN A 313 10.21 19.52 9.53
N THR A 314 9.84 20.41 10.45
CA THR A 314 9.13 20.02 11.68
C THR A 314 7.68 19.66 11.33
N PRO A 315 7.24 18.41 11.54
CA PRO A 315 5.85 18.02 11.32
C PRO A 315 4.94 18.56 12.43
N CYS A 316 3.63 18.38 12.27
CA CYS A 316 2.66 18.62 13.32
C CYS A 316 2.99 17.82 14.60
N GLN A 317 2.59 18.33 15.77
CA GLN A 317 2.90 17.71 17.07
C GLN A 317 2.11 16.41 17.28
N ASN A 318 0.80 16.41 17.00
CA ASN A 318 -0.09 15.27 17.20
C ASN A 318 -0.33 14.54 15.87
N ARG A 319 0.63 13.71 15.45
CA ARG A 319 0.60 13.02 14.15
C ARG A 319 -0.60 12.07 14.00
N ASP A 320 -0.99 11.39 15.08
CA ASP A 320 -2.12 10.46 15.07
C ASP A 320 -3.50 11.14 14.89
N GLU A 321 -3.58 12.46 15.08
CA GLU A 321 -4.81 13.22 14.88
C GLU A 321 -4.98 13.70 13.42
N TYR A 322 -3.98 13.46 12.55
CA TYR A 322 -3.97 13.81 11.13
C TYR A 322 -4.19 12.59 10.25
N LEU A 323 -5.14 12.68 9.33
CA LEU A 323 -5.40 11.63 8.34
C LEU A 323 -4.26 11.51 7.33
N PHE A 324 -3.73 12.65 6.90
CA PHE A 324 -2.66 12.74 5.91
C PHE A 324 -1.33 13.10 6.57
N TRP A 325 -0.29 12.37 6.18
CA TRP A 325 1.08 12.70 6.54
C TRP A 325 1.59 13.91 5.77
N ASP A 326 1.41 13.91 4.46
CA ASP A 326 1.86 14.97 3.57
C ASP A 326 0.78 15.42 2.58
N ALA A 327 1.18 16.00 1.45
CA ALA A 327 0.30 16.50 0.42
C ALA A 327 -0.59 15.42 -0.24
N PHE A 328 -0.22 14.14 -0.15
CA PHE A 328 -0.88 13.03 -0.85
C PHE A 328 -1.11 11.81 0.04
N HIS A 329 -0.17 11.50 0.93
CA HIS A 329 -0.06 10.20 1.55
C HIS A 329 -0.69 10.15 2.95
N PRO A 330 -1.27 9.01 3.36
CA PRO A 330 -1.83 8.84 4.69
C PRO A 330 -0.73 8.74 5.77
N GLY A 331 -1.06 9.18 6.98
CA GLY A 331 -0.25 8.88 8.17
C GLY A 331 -0.36 7.42 8.60
N GLU A 332 0.54 6.98 9.48
CA GLU A 332 0.53 5.62 10.03
C GLU A 332 -0.83 5.27 10.67
N ALA A 333 -1.40 6.19 11.45
CA ALA A 333 -2.71 6.00 12.08
C ALA A 333 -3.81 5.63 11.06
N ALA A 334 -3.82 6.31 9.91
CA ALA A 334 -4.74 6.01 8.81
C ALA A 334 -4.42 4.68 8.14
N ASN A 335 -3.14 4.41 7.88
CA ASN A 335 -2.68 3.17 7.28
C ASN A 335 -3.02 1.94 8.14
N VAL A 336 -2.95 2.06 9.47
CA VAL A 336 -3.36 1.00 10.41
C VAL A 336 -4.85 0.67 10.28
N ILE A 337 -5.71 1.69 10.19
CA ILE A 337 -7.16 1.48 10.03
C ILE A 337 -7.47 0.84 8.66
N ILE A 338 -6.91 1.40 7.59
CA ILE A 338 -7.12 0.91 6.23
C ILE A 338 -6.57 -0.52 6.07
N GLY A 339 -5.37 -0.80 6.57
CA GLY A 339 -4.76 -2.13 6.54
C GLY A 339 -5.59 -3.16 7.31
N ARG A 340 -6.09 -2.82 8.50
CA ARG A 340 -6.98 -3.70 9.28
C ARG A 340 -8.29 -4.01 8.56
N ARG A 341 -8.93 -2.99 7.96
CA ARG A 341 -10.19 -3.17 7.20
C ARG A 341 -10.00 -3.89 5.87
N SER A 342 -8.82 -3.74 5.25
CA SER A 342 -8.42 -4.52 4.08
C SER A 342 -8.22 -5.99 4.43
N TYR A 343 -7.59 -6.25 5.59
CA TYR A 343 -7.33 -7.60 6.08
C TYR A 343 -8.62 -8.32 6.50
N SER A 344 -9.42 -7.67 7.36
CA SER A 344 -10.70 -8.18 7.83
C SER A 344 -11.75 -7.09 7.69
N ALA A 345 -12.63 -7.26 6.71
CA ALA A 345 -13.69 -6.30 6.38
C ALA A 345 -14.55 -6.01 7.62
N GLN A 346 -14.77 -4.71 7.90
CA GLN A 346 -15.68 -4.25 8.95
C GLN A 346 -17.04 -3.88 8.37
N SER A 347 -17.07 -3.44 7.11
CA SER A 347 -18.28 -3.29 6.31
C SER A 347 -18.26 -4.26 5.12
N PRO A 348 -19.42 -4.80 4.67
CA PRO A 348 -19.51 -5.57 3.44
C PRO A 348 -18.99 -4.85 2.19
N SER A 349 -18.88 -3.52 2.23
CA SER A 349 -18.35 -2.70 1.14
C SER A 349 -16.82 -2.59 1.11
N ASP A 350 -16.11 -3.07 2.15
CA ASP A 350 -14.66 -2.91 2.28
C ASP A 350 -13.89 -3.81 1.31
N ALA A 351 -14.45 -4.98 1.00
CA ALA A 351 -13.84 -5.98 0.15
C ALA A 351 -14.88 -6.72 -0.70
N TYR A 352 -14.44 -7.32 -1.79
CA TYR A 352 -15.29 -8.10 -2.70
C TYR A 352 -14.49 -9.21 -3.42
N PRO A 353 -15.00 -10.44 -3.56
CA PRO A 353 -16.18 -10.99 -2.88
C PRO A 353 -15.90 -11.35 -1.42
N ILE A 354 -14.63 -11.46 -1.03
CA ILE A 354 -14.16 -11.76 0.33
C ILE A 354 -12.96 -10.85 0.66
N ASP A 355 -12.56 -10.78 1.93
CA ASP A 355 -11.37 -10.05 2.36
C ASP A 355 -10.10 -10.90 2.38
N ILE A 356 -8.95 -10.27 2.68
CA ILE A 356 -7.64 -10.91 2.66
C ILE A 356 -7.56 -12.04 3.70
N ARG A 357 -8.18 -11.89 4.87
CA ARG A 357 -8.20 -12.94 5.90
C ARG A 357 -8.83 -14.22 5.37
N ARG A 358 -9.95 -14.14 4.63
CA ARG A 358 -10.57 -15.32 4.02
C ARG A 358 -9.76 -15.84 2.84
N LEU A 359 -9.17 -14.95 2.03
CA LEU A 359 -8.28 -15.33 0.93
C LEU A 359 -7.06 -16.12 1.41
N ALA A 360 -6.48 -15.74 2.55
CA ALA A 360 -5.33 -16.42 3.15
C ALA A 360 -5.63 -17.89 3.53
N GLN A 361 -6.89 -18.22 3.79
CA GLN A 361 -7.34 -19.55 4.20
C GLN A 361 -7.63 -20.51 3.02
N LEU A 362 -7.58 -20.02 1.77
CA LEU A 362 -7.83 -20.82 0.57
C LEU A 362 -6.70 -21.76 0.20
#